data_AF-A0A9P8I9L1-F1
#
_entry.id   AF-A0A9P8I9L1-F1
#
_cell.length_a   1.000
_cell.length_b   1.000
_cell.length_c   1.000
_cell.angle_alpha   90.00
_cell.angle_beta   90.00
_cell.angle_gamma   90.00
#
_symmetry.space_group_name_H-M   'P 1'
#
loop_
_entity.id
_entity.type
_entity.pdbx_description
1 polymer ?
#
loop_
_entity_poly.entity_id
_entity_poly.type
_entity_poly.pdbx_seq_one_letter_code
_entity_poly.pdbx_strand_id
1 'polypeptide(L)'
;MSTTLRSIKSLAPLLDRVLVQRIKAEAKTASGIFLPESSVKELSEAKVLAVGPGGLNKDGQRIAPSVAPGDKVLIPQYGGSPVKVGDQEYHLFRDHE
;
A
#
# COMPACT_ATOMS: atom_id res chain seq x y z
N MET A 1 4.52 -26.30 -0.94
CA MET A 1 3.71 -25.87 0.22
C MET A 1 3.10 -24.49 -0.10
N SER A 2 2.03 -24.46 -0.89
CA SER A 2 1.37 -23.22 -1.33
C SER A 2 0.02 -23.11 -0.62
N THR A 3 0.04 -22.53 0.57
CA THR A 3 -1.17 -22.27 1.35
C THR A 3 -1.60 -20.82 1.13
N THR A 4 -2.66 -20.67 0.33
CA THR A 4 -3.85 -19.87 0.67
C THR A 4 -3.70 -18.36 0.90
N LEU A 5 -3.41 -17.59 -0.15
CA LEU A 5 -3.87 -16.19 -0.22
C LEU A 5 -4.82 -16.04 -1.41
N ARG A 6 -6.12 -16.32 -1.18
CA ARG A 6 -7.19 -16.20 -2.20
C ARG A 6 -7.75 -14.79 -2.34
N SER A 7 -7.57 -13.91 -1.34
CA SER A 7 -8.17 -12.58 -1.32
C SER A 7 -7.34 -11.60 -0.49
N ILE A 8 -7.09 -10.41 -1.05
CA ILE A 8 -6.40 -9.32 -0.34
C ILE A 8 -7.27 -8.73 0.78
N LYS A 9 -8.60 -8.79 0.66
CA LYS A 9 -9.54 -8.27 1.66
C LYS A 9 -9.53 -9.04 2.98
N SER A 10 -9.08 -10.30 2.97
CA SER A 10 -8.92 -11.11 4.19
C SER A 10 -7.56 -10.89 4.87
N LEU A 11 -6.65 -10.13 4.25
CA LEU A 11 -5.34 -9.87 4.81
C LEU A 11 -5.41 -8.68 5.77
N ALA A 12 -5.33 -8.96 7.07
CA ALA A 12 -5.27 -7.94 8.10
C ALA A 12 -3.79 -7.65 8.46
N PRO A 13 -3.31 -6.40 8.27
CA PRO A 13 -2.00 -6.00 8.75
C PRO A 13 -1.93 -6.07 10.29
N LEU A 14 -0.75 -6.38 10.82
CA LEU A 14 -0.51 -6.43 12.26
C LEU A 14 0.18 -5.15 12.76
N LEU A 15 -0.14 -4.75 14.00
CA LEU A 15 0.42 -3.57 14.67
C LEU A 15 0.16 -2.27 13.87
N ASP A 16 1.19 -1.48 13.64
CA ASP A 16 1.22 -0.20 12.93
C ASP A 16 1.40 -0.36 11.41
N ARG A 17 1.17 -1.56 10.87
CA ARG A 17 1.37 -1.80 9.44
C ARG A 17 0.15 -1.37 8.62
N VAL A 18 0.43 -0.83 7.44
CA VAL A 18 -0.55 -0.32 6.48
C VAL A 18 -0.33 -1.01 5.14
N LEU A 19 -1.38 -1.66 4.65
CA LEU A 19 -1.37 -2.34 3.35
C LEU A 19 -1.89 -1.37 2.29
N VAL A 20 -1.07 -1.12 1.28
CA VAL A 20 -1.36 -0.17 0.21
C VAL A 20 -1.20 -0.80 -1.17
N GLN A 21 -1.91 -0.22 -2.14
CA GLN A 21 -1.77 -0.52 -3.56
C GLN A 21 -1.32 0.74 -4.29
N ARG A 22 -0.19 0.67 -4.99
CA ARG A 22 0.29 1.78 -5.84
C ARG A 22 -0.74 2.07 -6.94
N ILE A 23 -1.00 3.35 -7.15
CA ILE A 23 -1.85 3.78 -8.26
C ILE A 23 -1.00 3.70 -9.53
N LYS A 24 -1.51 2.99 -10.54
CA LYS A 24 -0.85 2.91 -11.85
C LYS A 24 -0.91 4.28 -12.51
N ALA A 25 0.21 4.75 -13.06
CA ALA A 25 0.19 6.00 -13.79
C ALA A 25 -0.64 5.86 -15.07
N GLU A 26 -1.35 6.93 -15.42
CA GLU A 26 -2.05 6.99 -16.68
C GLU A 26 -1.02 7.04 -17.82
N ALA A 27 -1.10 6.07 -18.75
CA ALA A 27 -0.22 6.03 -19.92
C ALA A 27 -0.48 7.19 -20.90
N LYS A 28 -1.59 7.92 -20.72
CA LYS A 28 -2.01 9.02 -21.57
C LYS A 28 -1.92 10.33 -20.78
N THR A 29 -1.17 11.29 -21.30
CA THR A 29 -1.11 12.64 -20.72
C THR A 29 -2.41 13.40 -20.98
N ALA A 30 -2.65 14.49 -20.23
CA ALA A 30 -3.80 15.38 -20.43
C ALA A 30 -3.90 15.94 -21.87
N SER A 31 -2.78 16.03 -22.60
CA SER A 31 -2.70 16.46 -24.00
C SER A 31 -2.93 15.33 -25.02
N GLY A 32 -3.13 14.09 -24.57
CA GLY A 32 -3.41 12.93 -25.40
C GLY A 32 -2.19 12.19 -25.94
N ILE A 33 -0.98 12.51 -25.46
CA ILE A 33 0.26 11.82 -25.84
C ILE A 33 0.39 10.54 -25.02
N PHE A 34 0.69 9.42 -25.69
CA PHE A 34 1.02 8.17 -25.03
C PHE A 34 2.48 8.17 -24.58
N LEU A 35 2.70 7.97 -23.29
CA LEU A 35 4.01 7.75 -22.70
C LEU A 35 4.43 6.30 -22.95
N PRO A 36 5.67 6.03 -23.38
CA PRO A 36 6.17 4.66 -23.44
C PRO A 36 6.20 4.06 -22.03
N GLU A 37 5.91 2.76 -21.91
CA GLU A 37 5.82 2.05 -20.61
C GLU A 37 7.10 2.21 -19.75
N SER A 38 8.26 2.39 -20.39
CA SER A 38 9.55 2.63 -19.73
C SER A 38 9.70 3.99 -19.05
N SER A 39 8.83 4.96 -19.36
CA SER A 39 8.83 6.31 -18.77
C SER A 39 7.77 6.48 -17.68
N VAL A 40 6.99 5.44 -17.40
CA VAL A 40 6.00 5.42 -16.34
C VAL A 40 6.74 5.29 -15.01
N LYS A 41 7.05 6.42 -14.38
CA LYS A 41 7.57 6.45 -13.01
C LYS A 41 6.59 5.74 -12.09
N GLU A 42 7.10 4.87 -11.20
CA GLU A 42 6.32 4.41 -10.07
C GLU A 42 5.83 5.63 -9.29
N LEU A 43 4.53 5.87 -9.34
CA LEU A 43 3.94 6.95 -8.58
C LEU A 43 4.14 6.64 -7.10
N SER A 44 4.55 7.66 -6.36
CA SER A 44 4.51 7.66 -4.91
C SER A 44 3.08 7.68 -4.38
N GLU A 45 2.06 7.76 -5.22
CA GLU A 45 0.67 7.70 -4.78
C GLU A 45 0.20 6.25 -4.64
N ALA A 46 -0.42 5.95 -3.50
CA ALA A 46 -1.01 4.66 -3.21
C ALA A 46 -2.37 4.81 -2.55
N LYS A 47 -3.21 3.78 -2.71
CA LYS A 47 -4.49 3.65 -2.03
C LYS A 47 -4.36 2.69 -0.85
N VAL A 48 -4.83 3.09 0.32
CA VAL A 48 -4.87 2.25 1.51
C VAL A 48 -5.98 1.21 1.35
N LEU A 49 -5.62 -0.07 1.50
CA LEU A 49 -6.55 -1.19 1.43
C LEU A 49 -6.93 -1.73 2.80
N ALA A 50 -5.96 -1.82 3.70
CA ALA A 50 -6.16 -2.30 5.06
C ALA A 50 -5.16 -1.65 5.99
N VAL A 51 -5.56 -1.50 7.25
CA VAL A 51 -4.76 -0.87 8.30
C VAL A 51 -4.76 -1.80 9.50
N GLY A 52 -3.61 -1.94 10.14
CA GLY A 52 -3.49 -2.70 11.37
C GLY A 52 -4.18 -2.00 12.55
N PRO A 53 -4.31 -2.69 13.70
CA PRO A 53 -4.96 -2.15 14.89
C PRO A 53 -4.20 -1.00 15.57
N GLY A 54 -3.01 -0.64 15.08
CA GLY A 54 -2.15 0.38 15.66
C GLY A 54 -0.96 -0.19 16.44
N GLY A 55 0.11 0.59 16.52
CA GLY A 55 1.28 0.28 17.35
C GLY A 55 0.97 0.39 18.84
N LEU A 56 1.80 -0.19 19.70
CA LEU A 56 1.70 -0.03 21.15
C LEU A 56 2.68 1.06 21.61
N ASN A 57 2.23 1.94 22.49
CA ASN A 57 3.12 2.86 23.19
C ASN A 57 3.87 2.13 24.33
N LYS A 58 4.78 2.84 25.02
CA LYS A 58 5.55 2.28 26.14
C LYS A 58 4.69 1.81 27.31
N ASP A 59 3.48 2.35 27.42
CA ASP A 59 2.50 2.04 28.47
C ASP A 59 1.55 0.90 28.08
N GLY A 60 1.73 0.29 26.91
CA GLY A 60 0.89 -0.80 26.39
C GLY A 60 -0.46 -0.35 25.82
N GLN A 61 -0.69 0.95 25.67
CA GLN A 61 -1.88 1.49 25.00
C GLN A 61 -1.68 1.50 23.49
N ARG A 62 -2.77 1.24 22.75
CA ARG A 62 -2.74 1.27 21.29
C ARG A 62 -2.76 2.71 20.80
N ILE A 63 -1.84 3.03 19.90
CA ILE A 63 -1.82 4.27 19.13
C ILE A 63 -2.68 4.02 17.89
N ALA A 64 -3.76 4.79 17.74
CA ALA A 64 -4.61 4.70 16.56
C ALA A 64 -3.80 5.06 15.30
N PRO A 65 -3.95 4.30 14.19
CA PRO A 65 -3.33 4.64 12.92
C PRO A 65 -3.78 6.00 12.40
N SER A 66 -2.91 6.68 11.66
CA SER A 66 -3.19 8.01 11.09
C SER A 66 -4.05 7.97 9.83
N VAL A 67 -4.18 6.79 9.21
CA VAL A 67 -4.85 6.58 7.93
C VAL A 67 -5.96 5.54 8.04
N ALA A 68 -6.97 5.63 7.17
CA ALA A 68 -8.08 4.71 7.10
C ALA A 68 -8.11 3.94 5.75
N PRO A 69 -8.74 2.74 5.71
CA PRO A 69 -8.99 2.05 4.45
C PRO A 69 -9.77 2.92 3.47
N GLY A 70 -9.25 3.08 2.25
CA GLY A 70 -9.84 3.91 1.21
C GLY A 70 -9.09 5.21 0.93
N ASP A 71 -8.26 5.67 1.87
CA ASP A 71 -7.49 6.90 1.72
C ASP A 71 -6.44 6.82 0.60
N LYS A 72 -6.14 7.97 0.01
CA LYS A 72 -5.01 8.15 -0.90
C LYS A 72 -3.85 8.74 -0.12
N VAL A 73 -2.71 8.07 -0.15
CA VAL A 73 -1.52 8.42 0.61
C VAL A 73 -0.32 8.53 -0.32
N LEU A 74 0.63 9.37 0.07
CA LEU A 74 1.95 9.42 -0.55
C LEU A 74 2.87 8.48 0.22
N ILE A 75 3.49 7.56 -0.50
CA ILE A 75 4.45 6.59 0.02
C ILE A 75 5.86 6.88 -0.51
N PRO A 76 6.89 6.52 0.27
CA PRO A 76 8.26 6.53 -0.22
C PRO A 76 8.42 5.75 -1.53
N GLN A 77 9.34 6.19 -2.39
CA GLN A 77 9.64 5.44 -3.63
C GLN A 77 10.22 4.07 -3.33
N TYR A 78 10.97 3.95 -2.23
CA TYR A 78 11.67 2.74 -1.81
C TYR A 78 11.25 2.34 -0.40
N GLY A 79 11.34 1.04 -0.12
CA GLY A 79 10.92 0.49 1.17
C GLY A 79 9.55 -0.16 1.10
N GLY A 80 9.04 -0.52 2.27
CA GLY A 80 7.89 -1.40 2.39
C GLY A 80 8.22 -2.85 2.02
N SER A 81 7.42 -3.77 2.53
CA SER A 81 7.54 -5.19 2.17
C SER A 81 6.59 -5.51 1.02
N PRO A 82 7.08 -6.07 -0.11
CA PRO A 82 6.21 -6.44 -1.21
C PRO A 82 5.36 -7.65 -0.83
N VAL A 83 4.07 -7.58 -1.16
CA VAL A 83 3.11 -8.66 -0.96
C VAL A 83 2.42 -8.92 -2.29
N LYS A 84 2.56 -10.14 -2.81
CA LYS A 84 1.90 -10.57 -4.05
C LYS A 84 0.70 -11.46 -3.72
N VAL A 85 -0.47 -11.09 -4.24
CA VAL A 85 -1.68 -11.91 -4.14
C VAL A 85 -2.26 -12.06 -5.54
N GLY A 86 -2.12 -13.27 -6.10
CA GLY A 86 -2.39 -13.52 -7.51
C GLY A 86 -1.45 -12.70 -8.40
N ASP A 87 -2.02 -11.98 -9.36
CA ASP A 87 -1.29 -11.12 -10.32
C ASP A 87 -1.18 -9.66 -9.86
N GLN A 88 -1.64 -9.34 -8.65
CA GLN A 88 -1.60 -7.99 -8.10
C GLN A 88 -0.48 -7.87 -7.05
N GLU A 89 0.23 -6.75 -7.14
CA GLU A 89 1.31 -6.38 -6.22
C GLU A 89 0.85 -5.28 -5.27
N TYR A 90 1.11 -5.52 -3.98
CA TYR A 90 0.79 -4.64 -2.87
C TYR A 90 2.05 -4.40 -2.07
N HIS A 91 2.02 -3.34 -1.27
CA HIS A 91 3.14 -3.00 -0.40
C HIS A 91 2.63 -2.83 1.03
N LEU A 92 3.43 -3.30 1.97
CA LEU A 92 3.18 -3.16 3.39
C LEU A 92 4.17 -2.15 3.97
N PHE A 93 3.67 -1.02 4.43
CA PHE A 93 4.44 0.03 5.10
C PHE A 93 4.11 0.08 6.59
N ARG A 94 4.85 0.86 7.35
CA ARG A 94 4.48 1.28 8.71
C ARG A 94 3.83 2.66 8.66
N ASP A 95 2.94 2.94 9.61
CA ASP A 95 2.21 4.22 9.70
C ASP A 95 3.14 5.44 9.91
N HIS A 96 4.40 5.23 10.30
CA HIS A 96 5.41 6.28 10.53
C HIS A 96 6.48 6.37 9.43
N GLU A 97 6.36 5.57 8.36
CA GLU A 97 7.25 5.61 7.18
C GLU A 97 6.72 6.58 6.11
#